data_AF-A0A380FIU8-F1
#
_entry.id   AF-A0A380FIU8-F1
#
_cell.length_a   1.000
_cell.length_b   1.000
_cell.length_c   1.000
_cell.angle_alpha   90.00
_cell.angle_beta   90.00
_cell.angle_gamma   90.00
#
_symmetry.space_group_name_H-M   'P 1'
#
loop_
_entity.id
_entity.type
_entity.pdbx_description
1 polymer ?
#
loop_
_entity_poly.entity_id
_entity_poly.type
_entity_poly.pdbx_seq_one_letter_code
_entity_poly.pdbx_strand_id
1 'polypeptide(L)' 'MPAVTYEHIKTCKQSGARLGIVHTPHGSFETPMFMQ' A
#
# COMPACT_ATOMS: atom_id res chain seq x y z
N MET A 1 -10.99 12.34 -9.89
CA MET A 1 -9.78 11.51 -9.66
C MET A 1 -9.92 10.92 -8.28
N PRO A 2 -9.78 9.61 -8.06
CA PRO A 2 -9.97 9.03 -6.74
C PRO A 2 -9.00 9.68 -5.75
N ALA A 3 -9.51 10.11 -4.61
CA ALA A 3 -8.71 10.74 -3.56
C ALA A 3 -7.76 9.75 -2.89
N VAL A 4 -7.85 8.45 -3.16
CA VAL A 4 -6.93 7.45 -2.65
C VAL A 4 -6.67 6.42 -3.74
N THR A 5 -5.41 6.09 -3.99
CA THR A 5 -5.00 5.02 -4.92
C THR A 5 -4.04 4.06 -4.24
N TYR A 6 -4.03 2.81 -4.70
CA TYR A 6 -3.11 1.79 -4.22
C TYR A 6 -2.18 1.33 -5.34
N GLU A 7 -0.88 1.42 -5.11
CA GLU A 7 0.16 0.87 -5.94
C GLU A 7 0.58 -0.49 -5.38
N HIS A 8 0.42 -1.54 -6.16
CA HIS A 8 0.85 -2.88 -5.78
C HIS A 8 2.28 -3.15 -6.29
N ILE A 9 3.24 -3.27 -5.36
CA ILE A 9 4.66 -3.48 -5.70
C ILE A 9 4.98 -4.97 -5.83
N LYS A 10 4.61 -5.77 -4.82
CA LYS A 10 4.98 -7.19 -4.79
C LYS A 10 4.03 -8.00 -3.93
N THR A 11 3.72 -9.21 -4.38
CA THR A 11 3.10 -10.25 -3.55
C THR A 11 4.10 -11.37 -3.27
N CYS A 12 4.22 -11.80 -2.02
CA CYS A 12 4.99 -12.98 -1.64
C CYS A 12 4.28 -14.26 -2.11
N LYS A 13 4.98 -15.12 -2.87
CA LYS A 13 4.42 -16.36 -3.42
C LYS A 13 4.02 -17.39 -2.35
N GLN A 14 4.75 -17.45 -1.25
CA GLN A 14 4.53 -18.46 -0.20
C GLN A 14 3.43 -18.04 0.78
N SER A 15 3.46 -16.80 1.25
CA SER A 15 2.55 -16.32 2.31
C SER A 15 1.40 -15.45 1.80
N GLY A 16 1.47 -14.96 0.56
CA GLY A 16 0.50 -13.99 0.04
C GLY A 16 0.66 -12.57 0.60
N ALA A 17 1.70 -12.30 1.40
CA ALA A 17 1.97 -10.97 1.95
C ALA A 17 2.16 -9.94 0.83
N ARG A 18 1.57 -8.75 0.97
CA ARG A 18 1.58 -7.71 -0.06
C ARG A 18 2.38 -6.51 0.40
N LEU A 19 3.29 -6.07 -0.46
CA LEU A 19 4.00 -4.81 -0.39
C LEU A 19 3.36 -3.85 -1.41
N GLY A 20 3.02 -2.65 -0.96
CA GLY A 20 2.45 -1.63 -1.83
C GLY A 20 2.47 -0.26 -1.19
N ILE A 21 1.98 0.75 -1.91
CA ILE A 21 1.90 2.14 -1.44
C ILE A 21 0.47 2.63 -1.57
N VAL A 22 -0.03 3.28 -0.54
CA VAL A 22 -1.31 4.00 -0.58
C VAL A 22 -1.00 5.47 -0.82
N HIS A 23 -1.43 6.02 -1.95
CA HIS A 23 -1.33 7.45 -2.22
C HIS A 23 -2.61 8.15 -1.80
N THR A 24 -2.46 9.27 -1.10
CA THR A 24 -3.53 10.17 -0.68
C THR A 24 -3.11 11.62 -0.97
N PRO A 25 -4.06 12.59 -0.99
CA PRO A 25 -3.76 14.02 -1.04
C PRO A 25 -2.84 14.51 0.08
N HIS A 26 -2.72 13.75 1.17
CA HIS A 26 -1.95 14.11 2.35
C HIS A 26 -0.58 13.41 2.40
N GLY A 27 -0.23 12.64 1.37
CA GLY A 27 1.02 11.90 1.30
C GLY A 27 0.83 10.48 0.80
N SER A 28 1.96 9.80 0.63
CA SER A 28 2.02 8.39 0.24
C SER A 28 2.56 7.56 1.39
N PHE A 29 1.96 6.41 1.65
CA PHE A 29 2.25 5.57 2.80
C PHE A 29 2.56 4.15 2.34
N GLU A 30 3.70 3.60 2.77
CA GLU A 30 4.08 2.21 2.47
C GLU A 30 3.22 1.22 3.27
N THR A 31 2.92 0.08 2.66
CA THR A 31 2.15 -1.01 3.25
C THR A 31 2.93 -2.32 3.15
N PRO A 32 2.94 -3.16 4.19
CA PRO A 32 2.10 -3.10 5.39
C PRO A 32 2.61 -2.09 6.43
N MET A 33 1.69 -1.36 7.06
CA MET A 33 1.98 -0.45 8.17
C MET A 33 1.04 -0.78 9.35
N PHE A 34 1.54 -0.60 10.58
CA PHE A 34 0.73 -0.65 11.78
C PHE A 34 0.37 0.78 12.20
N MET A 35 -0.92 1.06 12.31
CA MET A 35 -1.45 2.38 12.68
C MET A 35 -1.96 2.31 14.12
N GLN A 36 -1.63 3.34 14.92
CA GLN A 36 -2.11 3.49 16.29
C GLN A 36 -3.42 4.29 16.32
#